data_AF-A0A7W0P6T4-F1
#
_entry.id   AF-A0A7W0P6T4-F1
#
_cell.length_a   1.000
_cell.length_b   1.000
_cell.length_c   1.000
_cell.angle_alpha   90.00
_cell.angle_beta   90.00
_cell.angle_gamma   90.00
#
_symmetry.space_group_name_H-M   'P 1'
#
loop_
_entity.id
_entity.type
_entity.pdbx_description
1 polymer ?
#
loop_
_entity_poly.entity_id
_entity_poly.type
_entity_poly.pdbx_seq_one_letter_code
_entity_poly.pdbx_strand_id
1 'polypeptide(L)'
;MDLRPIVLLSGIVFALCGAAAAEGAPGSSATRAKAALVAAEDAFRPDSLPAEATLALRDLALVRGDLATPADRARAQALLERPEYGVATRSFCMNVCVHWAESGRDAPPLRDGNANGLPDWVETTMVVMEEIWAREIVQFGFRPPKSDVTLPDHGPDGRLDVYLVDIADEVLGYCAPELPPGYTGFDVPGYCVLDDDYSLAQLGPPTIGGRTELMLTAAHEFFHAVQFGYDAAEDGWFLEGTATWMEDEVYDALDEPHGRFPYSPLLHPEVPIDTWSSSEPYQYGSWVFWRFFEEFFSPERAPRDATVIRRVWELADASAAAPDLYSLEAVDAVARERQFSLRSVFVAFGVVNSVPRSFYEQGSAYPSAPPARSYTLSRTRAATGAQKLVLDHMANRHVSLRRGAGVSAAGRLSITVDLPGVARGSEATALVLRRSGAPQIVRFRLSFSGDGTVKVAFGASVSRVVLVLTNASARFTCWRRTRLACSGTPLDDNQTYRFRAALAD
;
A
#
# COMPACT_ATOMS: atom_id res chain seq x y z
N MET A 1 0.35 -24.11 4.37
CA MET A 1 1.71 -24.12 4.98
C MET A 1 1.56 -23.60 6.38
N ASP A 2 2.08 -24.27 7.41
CA ASP A 2 2.05 -23.68 8.76
C ASP A 2 3.21 -22.69 8.91
N LEU A 3 2.90 -21.39 8.80
CA LEU A 3 3.85 -20.28 8.88
C LEU A 3 3.98 -19.72 10.32
N ARG A 4 3.25 -20.27 11.29
CA ARG A 4 3.12 -19.69 12.64
C ARG A 4 4.37 -19.96 13.52
N PRO A 5 5.04 -18.93 14.09
CA PRO A 5 6.14 -19.10 15.03
C PRO A 5 5.71 -19.57 16.42
N ILE A 6 6.61 -20.27 17.12
CA ILE A 6 6.65 -20.36 18.58
C ILE A 6 7.42 -19.15 19.10
N VAL A 7 6.79 -18.32 19.93
CA VAL A 7 7.32 -17.05 20.47
C VAL A 7 8.33 -17.30 21.61
N LEU A 8 9.47 -16.59 21.60
CA LEU A 8 10.39 -16.45 22.74
C LEU A 8 10.65 -14.96 22.98
N LEU A 9 10.23 -14.47 24.17
CA LEU A 9 10.45 -13.10 24.65
C LEU A 9 11.90 -12.87 25.06
N SER A 10 12.45 -11.68 24.80
CA SER A 10 13.47 -11.04 25.67
C SER A 10 13.71 -9.54 25.35
N GLY A 11 13.41 -8.70 26.37
CA GLY A 11 14.34 -7.75 27.01
C GLY A 11 14.89 -6.53 26.26
N ILE A 12 14.45 -5.33 26.66
CA ILE A 12 14.87 -3.97 26.24
C ILE A 12 16.10 -3.48 27.03
N VAL A 13 17.08 -2.81 26.39
CA VAL A 13 17.94 -1.72 26.96
C VAL A 13 18.41 -0.76 25.83
N PHE A 14 18.48 0.54 26.15
CA PHE A 14 18.71 1.74 25.31
C PHE A 14 20.19 2.12 25.00
N ALA A 15 20.34 2.99 23.96
CA ALA A 15 21.35 4.07 23.71
C ALA A 15 22.80 3.67 23.29
N LEU A 16 23.57 4.37 22.41
CA LEU A 16 23.55 5.72 21.81
C LEU A 16 24.39 5.78 20.48
N CYS A 17 23.91 6.61 19.54
CA CYS A 17 24.51 7.42 18.44
C CYS A 17 25.78 7.04 17.63
N GLY A 18 25.67 7.28 16.32
CA GLY A 18 26.74 7.66 15.38
C GLY A 18 26.18 7.85 13.96
N ALA A 19 26.23 9.07 13.41
CA ALA A 19 25.44 9.55 12.26
C ALA A 19 26.14 9.55 10.89
N ALA A 20 25.32 9.68 9.84
CA ALA A 20 25.50 10.24 8.47
C ALA A 20 25.11 9.24 7.36
N ALA A 21 24.36 9.60 6.30
CA ALA A 21 24.24 10.89 5.63
C ALA A 21 22.78 11.25 5.24
N ALA A 22 22.51 12.56 5.15
CA ALA A 22 21.23 13.17 4.86
C ALA A 22 21.18 13.75 3.44
N GLU A 23 20.03 13.65 2.78
CA GLU A 23 19.66 14.53 1.66
C GLU A 23 18.75 15.66 2.17
N GLY A 24 19.07 16.90 1.77
CA GLY A 24 18.19 18.08 1.83
C GLY A 24 17.93 18.71 3.20
N ALA A 25 18.44 19.92 3.43
CA ALA A 25 17.99 20.75 4.56
C ALA A 25 16.48 21.05 4.43
N PRO A 26 15.69 21.02 5.51
CA PRO A 26 14.26 21.24 5.43
C PRO A 26 13.95 22.70 5.06
N GLY A 27 13.22 22.90 3.97
CA GLY A 27 12.62 24.19 3.63
C GLY A 27 11.67 24.69 4.73
N SER A 28 11.43 26.00 4.76
CA SER A 28 10.45 26.62 5.69
C SER A 28 9.05 26.01 5.53
N SER A 29 8.16 26.17 6.52
CA SER A 29 6.74 25.75 6.39
C SER A 29 6.09 26.31 5.14
N ALA A 30 6.29 27.59 4.86
CA ALA A 30 5.82 28.25 3.64
C ALA A 30 6.37 27.64 2.36
N THR A 31 7.64 27.20 2.35
CA THR A 31 8.23 26.51 1.18
C THR A 31 7.55 25.18 0.92
N ARG A 32 7.22 24.42 1.96
CA ARG A 32 6.51 23.14 1.82
C ARG A 32 5.08 23.33 1.35
N ALA A 33 4.37 24.29 1.94
CA ALA A 33 3.02 24.62 1.50
C ALA A 33 2.98 25.05 0.05
N LYS A 34 3.97 25.83 -0.39
CA LYS A 34 4.12 26.20 -1.79
C LYS A 34 4.39 24.99 -2.70
N ALA A 35 5.21 24.04 -2.26
CA ALA A 35 5.45 22.80 -3.01
C ALA A 35 4.21 21.91 -3.09
N ALA A 36 3.43 21.79 -2.01
CA ALA A 36 2.15 21.07 -2.01
C ALA A 36 1.13 21.71 -2.97
N LEU A 37 1.05 23.05 -2.99
CA LEU A 37 0.23 23.78 -3.96
C LEU A 37 0.64 23.46 -5.40
N VAL A 38 1.94 23.49 -5.70
CA VAL A 38 2.43 23.15 -7.05
C VAL A 38 2.12 21.69 -7.39
N ALA A 39 2.31 20.76 -6.45
CA ALA A 39 1.98 19.35 -6.68
C ALA A 39 0.49 19.13 -6.95
N ALA A 40 -0.40 19.82 -6.21
CA ALA A 40 -1.83 19.78 -6.46
C ALA A 40 -2.19 20.35 -7.84
N GLU A 41 -1.59 21.46 -8.26
CA GLU A 41 -1.78 22.00 -9.61
C GLU A 41 -1.23 21.11 -10.71
N ASP A 42 -0.12 20.42 -10.44
CA ASP A 42 0.50 19.50 -11.38
C ASP A 42 -0.35 18.23 -11.54
N ALA A 43 -1.07 17.78 -10.50
CA ALA A 43 -1.91 16.58 -10.54
C ALA A 43 -3.14 16.70 -11.46
N PHE A 44 -3.54 17.91 -11.83
CA PHE A 44 -4.62 18.17 -12.79
C PHE A 44 -4.08 18.55 -14.18
N ARG A 45 -2.83 18.20 -14.50
CA ARG A 45 -2.28 18.39 -15.85
C ARG A 45 -2.38 17.10 -16.65
N PRO A 46 -2.86 17.13 -17.91
CA PRO A 46 -2.97 15.93 -18.76
C PRO A 46 -1.67 15.12 -18.92
N ASP A 47 -0.50 15.76 -18.77
CA ASP A 47 0.82 15.12 -18.95
C ASP A 47 1.47 14.63 -17.63
N SER A 48 0.82 14.79 -16.47
CA SER A 48 1.37 14.32 -15.19
C SER A 48 1.02 12.85 -14.98
N LEU A 49 2.02 11.96 -14.98
CA LEU A 49 1.82 10.54 -14.67
C LEU A 49 2.76 10.06 -13.57
N PRO A 50 2.25 9.32 -12.56
CA PRO A 50 0.83 9.13 -12.24
C PRO A 50 0.26 10.40 -11.59
N ALA A 51 -0.98 10.76 -11.95
CA ALA A 51 -1.69 11.89 -11.36
C ALA A 51 -2.30 11.47 -10.02
N GLU A 52 -1.68 11.89 -8.92
CA GLU A 52 -2.08 11.56 -7.54
C GLU A 52 -3.02 12.63 -6.96
N ALA A 53 -4.15 12.92 -7.62
CA ALA A 53 -4.98 14.09 -7.26
C ALA A 53 -5.45 14.07 -5.80
N THR A 54 -5.97 12.94 -5.31
CA THR A 54 -6.44 12.79 -3.93
C THR A 54 -5.36 13.10 -2.91
N LEU A 55 -4.17 12.52 -3.08
CA LEU A 55 -3.07 12.68 -2.15
C LEU A 55 -2.41 14.06 -2.27
N ALA A 56 -2.38 14.66 -3.46
CA ALA A 56 -1.88 16.01 -3.67
C ALA A 56 -2.82 17.07 -3.05
N LEU A 57 -4.14 16.92 -3.21
CA LEU A 57 -5.14 17.78 -2.57
C LEU A 57 -5.12 17.60 -1.06
N ARG A 58 -5.01 16.36 -0.56
CA ARG A 58 -4.82 16.07 0.86
C ARG A 58 -3.60 16.80 1.40
N ASP A 59 -2.44 16.65 0.76
CA ASP A 59 -1.18 17.24 1.21
C ASP A 59 -1.30 18.77 1.26
N LEU A 60 -1.91 19.37 0.23
CA LEU A 60 -2.19 20.81 0.18
C LEU A 60 -3.13 21.24 1.32
N ALA A 61 -4.22 20.52 1.54
CA ALA A 61 -5.21 20.83 2.57
C ALA A 61 -4.56 20.91 3.96
N LEU A 62 -3.70 19.95 4.31
CA LEU A 62 -3.01 19.88 5.60
C LEU A 62 -2.04 21.05 5.85
N VAL A 63 -1.50 21.65 4.79
CA VAL A 63 -0.47 22.69 4.91
C VAL A 63 -0.93 24.06 4.41
N ARG A 64 -2.17 24.22 3.93
CA ARG A 64 -2.67 25.47 3.31
C ARG A 64 -2.54 26.69 4.22
N GLY A 65 -2.61 26.49 5.54
CA GLY A 65 -2.44 27.55 6.54
C GLY A 65 -1.03 28.18 6.55
N ASP A 66 -0.03 27.47 6.03
CA ASP A 66 1.36 27.94 5.96
C ASP A 66 1.69 28.72 4.67
N LEU A 67 0.73 28.85 3.73
CA LEU A 67 0.92 29.59 2.49
C LEU A 67 1.12 31.10 2.75
N ALA A 68 2.27 31.61 2.32
CA ALA A 68 2.71 32.97 2.64
C ALA A 68 1.88 34.07 1.97
N THR A 69 1.50 33.90 0.70
CA THR A 69 0.89 34.97 -0.10
C THR A 69 -0.64 34.83 -0.20
N PRO A 70 -1.40 35.95 -0.25
CA PRO A 70 -2.83 35.90 -0.52
C PRO A 70 -3.17 35.22 -1.85
N ALA A 71 -2.33 35.38 -2.87
CA ALA A 71 -2.52 34.76 -4.18
C ALA A 71 -2.39 33.23 -4.12
N ASP A 72 -1.39 32.72 -3.40
CA ASP A 72 -1.23 31.27 -3.20
C ASP A 72 -2.39 30.69 -2.38
N ARG A 73 -2.86 31.41 -1.36
CA ARG A 73 -4.04 31.00 -0.58
C ARG A 73 -5.31 30.94 -1.44
N ALA A 74 -5.50 31.91 -2.34
CA ALA A 74 -6.65 31.90 -3.25
C ALA A 74 -6.60 30.73 -4.23
N ARG A 75 -5.41 30.40 -4.77
CA ARG A 75 -5.23 29.23 -5.65
C ARG A 75 -5.46 27.92 -4.91
N ALA A 76 -4.92 27.79 -3.69
CA ALA A 76 -5.12 26.61 -2.88
C ALA A 76 -6.58 26.42 -2.49
N GLN A 77 -7.28 27.51 -2.19
CA GLN A 77 -8.71 27.50 -1.93
C GLN A 77 -9.48 26.99 -3.15
N ALA A 78 -9.22 27.54 -4.34
CA ALA A 78 -9.89 27.11 -5.57
C ALA A 78 -9.68 25.62 -5.93
N LEU A 79 -8.52 25.04 -5.60
CA LEU A 79 -8.25 23.61 -5.80
C LEU A 79 -8.99 22.69 -4.81
N LEU A 80 -9.30 23.21 -3.61
CA LEU A 80 -9.94 22.46 -2.52
C LEU A 80 -11.45 22.70 -2.42
N GLU A 81 -11.99 23.55 -3.29
CA GLU A 81 -13.42 23.83 -3.36
C GLU A 81 -14.15 22.72 -4.09
N ARG A 82 -15.37 22.44 -3.62
CA ARG A 82 -16.30 21.54 -4.29
C ARG A 82 -16.54 22.02 -5.74
N PRO A 83 -16.76 21.12 -6.70
CA PRO A 83 -17.05 21.51 -8.07
C PRO A 83 -18.27 22.43 -8.19
N GLU A 84 -18.13 23.51 -8.95
CA GLU A 84 -19.24 24.40 -9.34
C GLU A 84 -19.49 24.28 -10.84
N TYR A 85 -20.69 23.83 -11.23
CA TYR A 85 -21.04 23.57 -12.62
C TYR A 85 -21.38 24.82 -13.45
N GLY A 86 -21.69 25.96 -12.81
CA GLY A 86 -22.13 27.18 -13.48
C GLY A 86 -23.47 27.07 -14.24
N VAL A 87 -24.16 25.93 -14.13
CA VAL A 87 -25.45 25.62 -14.75
C VAL A 87 -26.42 24.99 -13.73
N ALA A 88 -27.64 24.68 -14.17
CA ALA A 88 -28.59 23.92 -13.36
C ALA A 88 -27.97 22.58 -12.92
N THR A 89 -28.06 22.31 -11.62
CA THR A 89 -27.46 21.14 -10.96
C THR A 89 -28.57 20.32 -10.34
N ARG A 90 -28.47 18.99 -10.45
CA ARG A 90 -29.35 18.06 -9.75
C ARG A 90 -28.55 17.14 -8.86
N SER A 91 -29.25 16.61 -7.85
CA SER A 91 -28.69 15.67 -6.89
C SER A 91 -29.65 14.50 -6.71
N PHE A 92 -29.10 13.31 -6.51
CA PHE A 92 -29.84 12.11 -6.14
C PHE A 92 -29.11 11.44 -4.97
N CYS A 93 -29.83 11.23 -3.87
CA CYS A 93 -29.24 10.77 -2.62
C CYS A 93 -29.80 9.43 -2.17
N MET A 94 -28.88 8.52 -1.85
CA MET A 94 -29.13 7.27 -1.13
C MET A 94 -28.19 7.23 0.10
N ASN A 95 -27.23 6.29 0.17
CA ASN A 95 -26.19 6.34 1.22
C ASN A 95 -25.15 7.45 0.96
N VAL A 96 -24.98 7.84 -0.30
CA VAL A 96 -24.22 9.02 -0.75
C VAL A 96 -25.15 9.95 -1.55
N CYS A 97 -24.70 11.18 -1.81
CA CYS A 97 -25.39 12.13 -2.69
C CYS A 97 -24.59 12.33 -3.98
N VAL A 98 -25.13 11.87 -5.11
CA VAL A 98 -24.53 12.08 -6.43
C VAL A 98 -25.06 13.39 -7.03
N HIS A 99 -24.15 14.27 -7.44
CA HIS A 99 -24.42 15.58 -8.05
C HIS A 99 -23.96 15.61 -9.50
N TRP A 100 -24.72 16.28 -10.37
CA TRP A 100 -24.35 16.42 -11.77
C TRP A 100 -24.93 17.71 -12.40
N ALA A 101 -24.25 18.18 -13.45
CA ALA A 101 -24.75 19.26 -14.30
C ALA A 101 -25.85 18.77 -15.24
N GLU A 102 -26.92 19.56 -15.42
CA GLU A 102 -28.00 19.23 -16.38
C GLU A 102 -27.68 19.63 -17.83
N SER A 103 -26.53 20.26 -18.08
CA SER A 103 -26.06 20.66 -19.42
C SER A 103 -24.60 21.11 -19.37
N GLY A 104 -23.98 21.31 -20.54
CA GLY A 104 -22.61 21.83 -20.62
C GLY A 104 -21.59 20.72 -20.71
N ARG A 105 -20.34 21.05 -20.36
CA ARG A 105 -19.20 20.13 -20.46
C ARG A 105 -19.30 19.01 -19.42
N ASP A 106 -19.58 19.37 -18.18
CA ASP A 106 -19.59 18.44 -17.03
C ASP A 106 -20.90 17.64 -16.90
N ALA A 107 -21.73 17.65 -17.95
CA ALA A 107 -23.02 16.98 -17.91
C ALA A 107 -22.86 15.53 -18.36
N PRO A 108 -23.12 14.54 -17.49
CA PRO A 108 -23.07 13.15 -17.88
C PRO A 108 -24.07 12.88 -19.02
N PRO A 109 -23.99 11.73 -19.72
CA PRO A 109 -24.95 11.36 -20.74
C PRO A 109 -26.39 11.44 -20.23
N LEU A 110 -27.12 12.49 -20.64
CA LEU A 110 -28.47 12.83 -20.13
C LEU A 110 -29.59 11.92 -20.65
N ARG A 111 -29.24 10.80 -21.28
CA ARG A 111 -30.21 9.82 -21.76
C ARG A 111 -30.90 9.18 -20.57
N ASP A 112 -32.23 9.26 -20.53
CA ASP A 112 -33.11 8.53 -19.61
C ASP A 112 -33.94 7.55 -20.46
N GLY A 113 -33.48 6.30 -20.54
CA GLY A 113 -34.08 5.28 -21.39
C GLY A 113 -35.36 4.67 -20.82
N ASN A 114 -35.58 4.80 -19.51
CA ASN A 114 -36.70 4.20 -18.78
C ASN A 114 -37.77 5.24 -18.35
N ALA A 115 -37.52 6.53 -18.59
CA ALA A 115 -38.35 7.68 -18.29
C ALA A 115 -38.66 7.86 -16.79
N ASN A 116 -37.74 7.52 -15.90
CA ASN A 116 -37.90 7.68 -14.45
C ASN A 116 -37.44 9.06 -13.93
N GLY A 117 -36.90 9.91 -14.79
CA GLY A 117 -36.46 11.27 -14.47
C GLY A 117 -35.00 11.37 -14.00
N LEU A 118 -34.21 10.30 -14.10
CA LEU A 118 -32.77 10.26 -13.86
C LEU A 118 -32.05 9.80 -15.15
N PRO A 119 -30.89 10.40 -15.49
CA PRO A 119 -30.06 9.85 -16.57
C PRO A 119 -29.58 8.43 -16.25
N ASP A 120 -29.57 7.53 -17.25
CA ASP A 120 -29.17 6.12 -17.13
C ASP A 120 -27.75 5.99 -16.52
N TRP A 121 -26.85 6.94 -16.82
CA TRP A 121 -25.50 6.96 -16.26
C TRP A 121 -25.47 7.34 -14.78
N VAL A 122 -26.27 8.33 -14.36
CA VAL A 122 -26.42 8.70 -12.94
C VAL A 122 -26.97 7.52 -12.13
N GLU A 123 -27.93 6.76 -12.70
CA GLU A 123 -28.40 5.52 -12.10
C GLU A 123 -27.29 4.48 -11.98
N THR A 124 -26.47 4.31 -13.01
CA THR A 124 -25.32 3.39 -13.01
C THR A 124 -24.33 3.76 -11.92
N THR A 125 -23.98 5.05 -11.79
CA THR A 125 -23.10 5.54 -10.74
C THR A 125 -23.68 5.31 -9.36
N MET A 126 -24.96 5.62 -9.14
CA MET A 126 -25.57 5.36 -7.84
C MET A 126 -25.59 3.86 -7.50
N VAL A 127 -25.87 2.98 -8.46
CA VAL A 127 -25.80 1.52 -8.24
C VAL A 127 -24.39 1.09 -7.81
N VAL A 128 -23.35 1.60 -8.47
CA VAL A 128 -21.95 1.33 -8.10
C VAL A 128 -21.64 1.83 -6.69
N MET A 129 -22.04 3.06 -6.35
CA MET A 129 -21.84 3.62 -5.00
C MET A 129 -22.55 2.81 -3.91
N GLU A 130 -23.76 2.33 -4.18
CA GLU A 130 -24.52 1.49 -3.24
C GLU A 130 -23.91 0.08 -3.11
N GLU A 131 -23.36 -0.50 -4.19
CA GLU A 131 -22.58 -1.74 -4.15
C GLU A 131 -21.33 -1.57 -3.27
N ILE A 132 -20.58 -0.49 -3.47
CA ILE A 132 -19.38 -0.15 -2.69
C ILE A 132 -19.74 0.06 -1.21
N TRP A 133 -20.77 0.84 -0.91
CA TRP A 133 -21.24 1.06 0.45
C TRP A 133 -21.62 -0.25 1.15
N ALA A 134 -22.34 -1.13 0.45
CA ALA A 134 -22.70 -2.44 0.98
C ALA A 134 -21.48 -3.31 1.29
N ARG A 135 -20.39 -3.20 0.50
CA ARG A 135 -19.15 -3.93 0.76
C ARG A 135 -18.33 -3.30 1.87
N GLU A 136 -17.90 -2.05 1.70
CA GLU A 136 -16.94 -1.42 2.61
C GLU A 136 -17.53 -1.13 3.99
N ILE A 137 -18.72 -0.55 4.02
CA ILE A 137 -19.33 -0.10 5.27
C ILE A 137 -20.10 -1.24 5.93
N VAL A 138 -20.98 -1.90 5.19
CA VAL A 138 -21.88 -2.91 5.78
C VAL A 138 -21.20 -4.26 5.97
N GLN A 139 -20.50 -4.78 4.95
CA GLN A 139 -19.90 -6.11 5.02
C GLN A 139 -18.53 -6.11 5.73
N PHE A 140 -17.62 -5.21 5.37
CA PHE A 140 -16.28 -5.13 5.97
C PHE A 140 -16.27 -4.37 7.30
N GLY A 141 -17.28 -3.53 7.52
CA GLY A 141 -17.54 -2.86 8.79
C GLY A 141 -16.75 -1.58 9.00
N PHE A 142 -16.11 -1.03 7.95
CA PHE A 142 -15.40 0.25 8.05
C PHE A 142 -16.38 1.35 8.48
N ARG A 143 -15.86 2.37 9.16
CA ARG A 143 -16.66 3.54 9.51
C ARG A 143 -17.13 4.20 8.21
N PRO A 144 -18.39 4.69 8.13
CA PRO A 144 -18.81 5.51 6.99
C PRO A 144 -17.97 6.80 6.90
N PRO A 145 -17.85 7.41 5.71
CA PRO A 145 -17.22 8.71 5.56
C PRO A 145 -17.74 9.72 6.60
N LYS A 146 -16.84 10.55 7.13
CA LYS A 146 -17.20 11.51 8.18
C LYS A 146 -18.18 12.53 7.61
N SER A 147 -19.26 12.77 8.34
CA SER A 147 -20.30 13.72 7.93
C SER A 147 -19.76 15.14 7.84
N ASP A 148 -20.11 15.82 6.76
CA ASP A 148 -19.74 17.20 6.45
C ASP A 148 -20.78 18.22 6.98
N VAL A 149 -21.87 17.78 7.63
CA VAL A 149 -23.03 18.63 8.03
C VAL A 149 -22.66 19.85 8.89
N THR A 150 -21.46 19.85 9.47
CA THR A 150 -20.93 20.97 10.27
C THR A 150 -20.16 22.00 9.46
N LEU A 151 -19.86 21.73 8.19
CA LEU A 151 -19.17 22.65 7.28
C LEU A 151 -20.15 23.71 6.76
N PRO A 152 -19.70 24.93 6.44
CA PRO A 152 -20.58 25.97 5.89
C PRO A 152 -21.18 25.62 4.53
N ASP A 153 -20.39 24.95 3.67
CA ASP A 153 -20.73 24.63 2.28
C ASP A 153 -21.02 23.12 2.12
N HIS A 154 -21.62 22.53 3.16
CA HIS A 154 -21.96 21.11 3.20
C HIS A 154 -22.99 20.74 2.12
N GLY A 155 -23.03 19.45 1.77
CA GLY A 155 -24.04 18.87 0.88
C GLY A 155 -25.46 18.95 1.45
N PRO A 156 -26.45 18.26 0.87
CA PRO A 156 -27.85 18.45 1.25
C PRO A 156 -28.17 18.00 2.68
N ASP A 157 -27.52 16.96 3.22
CA ASP A 157 -27.94 16.33 4.48
C ASP A 157 -26.85 15.63 5.29
N GLY A 158 -25.57 15.91 5.04
CA GLY A 158 -24.47 15.36 5.84
C GLY A 158 -23.88 14.05 5.32
N ARG A 159 -24.45 13.47 4.25
CA ARG A 159 -23.88 12.30 3.54
C ARG A 159 -22.72 12.74 2.66
N LEU A 160 -21.85 11.79 2.31
CA LEU A 160 -20.77 12.05 1.34
C LEU A 160 -21.34 12.55 0.02
N ASP A 161 -20.80 13.66 -0.47
CA ASP A 161 -21.11 14.21 -1.78
C ASP A 161 -20.13 13.67 -2.83
N VAL A 162 -20.69 13.18 -3.93
CA VAL A 162 -19.98 12.66 -5.09
C VAL A 162 -20.39 13.46 -6.32
N TYR A 163 -19.47 14.19 -6.91
CA TYR A 163 -19.72 15.05 -8.06
C TYR A 163 -19.32 14.33 -9.35
N LEU A 164 -20.19 14.32 -10.35
CA LEU A 164 -19.85 13.90 -11.71
C LEU A 164 -19.34 15.12 -12.47
N VAL A 165 -18.12 15.05 -13.02
CA VAL A 165 -17.46 16.14 -13.75
C VAL A 165 -16.68 15.54 -14.91
N ASP A 166 -16.56 16.26 -16.03
CA ASP A 166 -15.72 15.84 -17.17
C ASP A 166 -14.24 16.08 -16.84
N ILE A 167 -13.57 15.06 -16.29
CA ILE A 167 -12.21 15.12 -15.72
C ILE A 167 -11.25 14.07 -16.28
N ALA A 168 -11.74 13.12 -17.10
CA ALA A 168 -10.96 12.01 -17.65
C ALA A 168 -9.72 12.42 -18.48
N ASP A 169 -9.67 13.65 -18.99
CA ASP A 169 -8.49 14.21 -19.66
C ASP A 169 -7.33 14.51 -18.68
N GLU A 170 -7.60 14.52 -17.37
CA GLU A 170 -6.68 14.89 -16.29
C GLU A 170 -6.52 13.75 -15.28
N VAL A 171 -7.62 13.25 -14.69
CA VAL A 171 -7.67 12.18 -13.70
C VAL A 171 -8.96 11.36 -13.80
N LEU A 172 -8.95 10.11 -13.33
CA LEU A 172 -10.12 9.22 -13.36
C LEU A 172 -11.18 9.58 -12.29
N GLY A 173 -10.72 10.19 -11.20
CA GLY A 173 -11.49 10.53 -10.02
C GLY A 173 -10.55 11.06 -8.93
N TYR A 174 -11.12 11.68 -7.91
CA TYR A 174 -10.38 12.07 -6.71
C TYR A 174 -11.30 12.31 -5.53
N CYS A 175 -10.77 12.34 -4.31
CA CYS A 175 -11.41 12.93 -3.15
C CYS A 175 -10.56 14.04 -2.53
N ALA A 176 -11.21 15.01 -1.90
CA ALA A 176 -10.53 16.10 -1.21
C ALA A 176 -10.99 16.17 0.25
N PRO A 177 -10.06 16.23 1.21
CA PRO A 177 -10.42 16.39 2.62
C PRO A 177 -10.81 17.83 2.92
N GLU A 178 -11.87 17.99 3.70
CA GLU A 178 -12.42 19.28 4.08
C GLU A 178 -12.14 19.56 5.56
N LEU A 179 -11.00 20.20 5.83
CA LEU A 179 -10.57 20.57 7.18
C LEU A 179 -11.46 21.70 7.75
N PRO A 180 -12.33 21.42 8.76
CA PRO A 180 -13.18 22.45 9.32
C PRO A 180 -12.34 23.55 10.00
N PRO A 181 -12.73 24.83 9.93
CA PRO A 181 -11.99 25.91 10.57
C PRO A 181 -11.81 25.68 12.08
N GLY A 182 -10.56 25.72 12.55
CA GLY A 182 -10.24 25.51 13.97
C GLY A 182 -10.29 24.06 14.44
N TYR A 183 -10.56 23.10 13.55
CA TYR A 183 -10.42 21.68 13.85
C TYR A 183 -8.95 21.30 13.96
N THR A 184 -8.60 20.58 15.02
CA THR A 184 -7.22 20.17 15.31
C THR A 184 -6.99 18.66 15.17
N GLY A 185 -8.04 17.89 14.88
CA GLY A 185 -7.90 16.47 14.54
C GLY A 185 -7.60 16.28 13.06
N PHE A 186 -7.23 15.06 12.69
CA PHE A 186 -6.99 14.67 11.30
C PHE A 186 -8.09 13.78 10.71
N ASP A 187 -9.05 13.37 11.53
CA ASP A 187 -10.29 12.74 11.07
C ASP A 187 -11.25 13.83 10.54
N VAL A 188 -11.39 13.95 9.23
CA VAL A 188 -12.11 15.04 8.57
C VAL A 188 -13.14 14.52 7.57
N PRO A 189 -14.24 15.27 7.33
CA PRO A 189 -15.08 15.00 6.17
C PRO A 189 -14.31 15.24 4.88
N GLY A 190 -14.89 14.84 3.76
CA GLY A 190 -14.41 15.16 2.43
C GLY A 190 -15.54 14.98 1.41
N TYR A 191 -15.26 15.36 0.17
CA TYR A 191 -16.09 15.07 -0.99
C TYR A 191 -15.28 14.29 -2.03
N CYS A 192 -15.97 13.66 -2.96
CA CYS A 192 -15.34 12.95 -4.07
C CYS A 192 -15.86 13.45 -5.42
N VAL A 193 -15.05 13.27 -6.44
CA VAL A 193 -15.34 13.58 -7.83
C VAL A 193 -15.01 12.36 -8.67
N LEU A 194 -15.94 11.99 -9.54
CA LEU A 194 -15.79 10.90 -10.50
C LEU A 194 -16.01 11.46 -11.90
N ASP A 195 -15.38 10.84 -12.89
CA ASP A 195 -15.60 11.21 -14.27
C ASP A 195 -17.07 11.01 -14.68
N ASP A 196 -17.60 11.93 -15.49
CA ASP A 196 -19.02 12.00 -15.80
C ASP A 196 -19.51 10.92 -16.76
N ASP A 197 -18.61 10.21 -17.48
CA ASP A 197 -19.00 9.12 -18.37
C ASP A 197 -17.98 7.98 -18.57
N TYR A 198 -16.74 8.16 -18.09
CA TYR A 198 -15.59 7.28 -18.30
C TYR A 198 -15.41 6.89 -19.77
N SER A 199 -15.58 7.86 -20.67
CA SER A 199 -15.54 7.64 -22.11
C SER A 199 -14.16 7.16 -22.56
N LEU A 200 -14.15 5.99 -23.22
CA LEU A 200 -12.95 5.47 -23.88
C LEU A 200 -12.36 6.42 -24.91
N ALA A 201 -13.14 7.36 -25.44
CA ALA A 201 -12.64 8.36 -26.38
C ALA A 201 -11.69 9.37 -25.72
N GLN A 202 -11.88 9.65 -24.42
CA GLN A 202 -11.01 10.51 -23.62
C GLN A 202 -9.86 9.71 -23.01
N LEU A 203 -10.20 8.59 -22.36
CA LEU A 203 -9.22 7.84 -21.57
C LEU A 203 -8.14 7.14 -22.40
N GLY A 204 -8.51 6.62 -23.57
CA GLY A 204 -7.59 5.93 -24.48
C GLY A 204 -6.94 4.64 -23.93
N PRO A 205 -6.48 3.71 -24.79
CA PRO A 205 -5.80 2.51 -24.31
C PRO A 205 -4.52 2.83 -23.51
N PRO A 206 -4.22 2.10 -22.43
CA PRO A 206 -4.77 0.79 -22.05
C PRO A 206 -5.96 0.83 -21.08
N THR A 207 -6.57 1.99 -20.81
CA THR A 207 -7.74 2.09 -19.91
C THR A 207 -8.94 1.28 -20.43
N ILE A 208 -9.81 0.86 -19.51
CA ILE A 208 -10.95 -0.04 -19.82
C ILE A 208 -12.20 0.78 -20.09
N GLY A 209 -12.33 1.92 -19.41
CA GLY A 209 -13.43 2.86 -19.55
C GLY A 209 -14.79 2.29 -19.15
N GLY A 210 -15.81 3.14 -19.28
CA GLY A 210 -17.19 2.83 -18.94
C GLY A 210 -17.37 2.33 -17.51
N ARG A 211 -18.33 1.41 -17.32
CA ARG A 211 -18.73 0.97 -15.97
C ARG A 211 -17.60 0.31 -15.18
N THR A 212 -16.70 -0.44 -15.83
CA THR A 212 -15.60 -1.11 -15.12
C THR A 212 -14.61 -0.11 -14.53
N GLU A 213 -14.29 0.95 -15.27
CA GLU A 213 -13.42 2.03 -14.80
C GLU A 213 -14.06 2.80 -13.65
N LEU A 214 -15.37 3.11 -13.78
CA LEU A 214 -16.18 3.69 -12.72
C LEU A 214 -16.16 2.82 -11.45
N MET A 215 -16.33 1.50 -11.57
CA MET A 215 -16.31 0.58 -10.43
C MET A 215 -14.98 0.67 -9.66
N LEU A 216 -13.85 0.52 -10.35
CA LEU A 216 -12.53 0.50 -9.71
C LEU A 216 -12.18 1.86 -9.11
N THR A 217 -12.38 2.94 -9.88
CA THR A 217 -12.10 4.30 -9.42
C THR A 217 -12.99 4.66 -8.24
N ALA A 218 -14.29 4.38 -8.30
CA ALA A 218 -15.20 4.70 -7.20
C ALA A 218 -14.88 3.91 -5.93
N ALA A 219 -14.48 2.64 -6.02
CA ALA A 219 -14.07 1.87 -4.83
C ALA A 219 -12.78 2.45 -4.21
N HIS A 220 -11.81 2.82 -5.04
CA HIS A 220 -10.58 3.46 -4.59
C HIS A 220 -10.85 4.79 -3.88
N GLU A 221 -11.55 5.70 -4.56
CA GLU A 221 -11.80 7.05 -4.06
C GLU A 221 -12.77 7.06 -2.88
N PHE A 222 -13.85 6.28 -2.91
CA PHE A 222 -14.75 6.16 -1.77
C PHE A 222 -14.00 5.69 -0.50
N PHE A 223 -13.04 4.77 -0.66
CA PHE A 223 -12.23 4.35 0.48
C PHE A 223 -11.31 5.46 0.99
N HIS A 224 -10.81 6.38 0.15
CA HIS A 224 -10.13 7.58 0.64
C HIS A 224 -11.06 8.46 1.50
N ALA A 225 -12.32 8.65 1.12
CA ALA A 225 -13.28 9.38 1.97
C ALA A 225 -13.55 8.67 3.31
N VAL A 226 -13.55 7.34 3.32
CA VAL A 226 -13.57 6.54 4.57
C VAL A 226 -12.31 6.79 5.40
N GLN A 227 -11.13 6.69 4.79
CA GLN A 227 -9.82 6.88 5.44
C GLN A 227 -9.67 8.27 6.04
N PHE A 228 -10.15 9.32 5.36
CA PHE A 228 -10.16 10.68 5.90
C PHE A 228 -10.97 10.76 7.20
N GLY A 229 -12.00 9.95 7.36
CA GLY A 229 -12.77 9.82 8.61
C GLY A 229 -12.06 9.06 9.74
N TYR A 230 -10.90 8.46 9.47
CA TYR A 230 -9.97 7.88 10.46
C TYR A 230 -8.78 8.81 10.70
N ASP A 231 -8.01 9.10 9.65
CA ASP A 231 -6.85 9.99 9.68
C ASP A 231 -6.46 10.41 8.25
N ALA A 232 -6.74 11.65 7.87
CA ALA A 232 -6.30 12.21 6.60
C ALA A 232 -4.80 12.53 6.54
N ALA A 233 -4.09 12.62 7.67
CA ALA A 233 -2.66 12.92 7.74
C ALA A 233 -1.75 11.68 7.78
N GLU A 234 -2.34 10.49 7.72
CA GLU A 234 -1.61 9.23 7.78
C GLU A 234 -0.66 9.02 6.58
N ASP A 235 0.28 8.09 6.72
CA ASP A 235 1.32 7.78 5.77
C ASP A 235 0.75 7.44 4.37
N GLY A 236 1.28 8.09 3.32
CA GLY A 236 0.73 7.99 1.95
C GLY A 236 0.71 6.56 1.40
N TRP A 237 1.70 5.72 1.70
CA TRP A 237 1.71 4.32 1.26
C TRP A 237 0.56 3.49 1.89
N PHE A 238 0.10 3.88 3.08
CA PHE A 238 -0.99 3.19 3.77
C PHE A 238 -2.34 3.60 3.19
N LEU A 239 -2.55 4.90 2.95
CA LEU A 239 -3.73 5.42 2.24
C LEU A 239 -3.87 4.75 0.85
N GLU A 240 -2.85 4.89 -0.01
CA GLU A 240 -2.87 4.38 -1.39
C GLU A 240 -2.85 2.86 -1.47
N GLY A 241 -2.03 2.21 -0.64
CA GLY A 241 -1.90 0.77 -0.63
C GLY A 241 -3.18 0.07 -0.22
N THR A 242 -3.93 0.64 0.75
CA THR A 242 -5.21 0.06 1.16
C THR A 242 -6.38 0.46 0.28
N ALA A 243 -6.37 1.64 -0.35
CA ALA A 243 -7.34 1.98 -1.41
C ALA A 243 -7.19 1.07 -2.63
N THR A 244 -5.94 0.81 -3.05
CA THR A 244 -5.65 -0.16 -4.10
C THR A 244 -6.07 -1.58 -3.74
N TRP A 245 -5.86 -2.00 -2.48
CA TRP A 245 -6.35 -3.31 -2.00
C TRP A 245 -7.88 -3.37 -2.01
N MET A 246 -8.57 -2.26 -1.69
CA MET A 246 -10.03 -2.21 -1.69
C MET A 246 -10.64 -2.44 -3.08
N GLU A 247 -9.98 -1.99 -4.15
CA GLU A 247 -10.40 -2.30 -5.53
C GLU A 247 -10.56 -3.82 -5.74
N ASP A 248 -9.59 -4.62 -5.28
CA ASP A 248 -9.59 -6.09 -5.39
C ASP A 248 -10.55 -6.76 -4.38
N GLU A 249 -10.80 -6.14 -3.22
CA GLU A 249 -11.78 -6.65 -2.25
C GLU A 249 -13.22 -6.50 -2.72
N VAL A 250 -13.55 -5.35 -3.30
CA VAL A 250 -14.91 -5.05 -3.78
C VAL A 250 -15.16 -5.79 -5.09
N TYR A 251 -14.17 -5.80 -6.00
CA TYR A 251 -14.30 -6.31 -7.36
C TYR A 251 -13.27 -7.39 -7.74
N ASP A 252 -13.08 -8.35 -6.85
CA ASP A 252 -12.18 -9.52 -6.97
C ASP A 252 -12.10 -10.18 -8.37
N ALA A 253 -13.22 -10.29 -9.07
CA ALA A 253 -13.26 -10.95 -10.38
C ALA A 253 -12.60 -10.15 -11.53
N LEU A 254 -12.26 -8.88 -11.31
CA LEU A 254 -11.65 -8.01 -12.33
C LEU A 254 -10.14 -8.17 -12.41
N ASP A 255 -9.46 -8.57 -11.32
CA ASP A 255 -8.00 -8.79 -11.28
C ASP A 255 -7.15 -7.54 -11.68
N GLU A 256 -7.75 -6.35 -11.77
CA GLU A 256 -7.07 -5.14 -12.30
C GLU A 256 -5.88 -4.66 -11.47
N PRO A 257 -5.88 -4.73 -10.12
CA PRO A 257 -4.71 -4.39 -9.32
C PRO A 257 -3.45 -5.21 -9.65
N HIS A 258 -3.56 -6.34 -10.36
CA HIS A 258 -2.41 -7.07 -10.91
C HIS A 258 -1.55 -6.23 -11.87
N GLY A 259 -2.14 -5.24 -12.54
CA GLY A 259 -1.42 -4.26 -13.36
C GLY A 259 -0.33 -3.51 -12.59
N ARG A 260 -0.41 -3.46 -11.25
CA ARG A 260 0.56 -2.79 -10.37
C ARG A 260 1.73 -3.69 -9.93
N PHE A 261 1.76 -4.97 -10.33
CA PHE A 261 2.88 -5.86 -10.01
C PHE A 261 4.26 -5.33 -10.41
N PRO A 262 4.45 -4.65 -11.56
CA PRO A 262 5.73 -4.04 -11.95
C PRO A 262 6.30 -3.05 -10.94
N TYR A 263 5.51 -2.54 -10.00
CA TYR A 263 5.96 -1.63 -8.94
C TYR A 263 5.59 -2.17 -7.54
N SER A 264 5.59 -3.49 -7.36
CA SER A 264 5.18 -4.14 -6.10
C SER A 264 6.33 -4.88 -5.42
N PRO A 265 6.21 -5.22 -4.12
CA PRO A 265 7.16 -6.10 -3.43
C PRO A 265 7.30 -7.51 -4.03
N LEU A 266 6.45 -7.92 -4.98
CA LEU A 266 6.62 -9.18 -5.72
C LEU A 266 7.72 -9.08 -6.78
N LEU A 267 7.93 -7.92 -7.40
CA LEU A 267 8.96 -7.73 -8.44
C LEU A 267 10.11 -6.85 -7.99
N HIS A 268 9.86 -6.00 -6.99
CA HIS A 268 10.83 -5.14 -6.33
C HIS A 268 10.89 -5.41 -4.82
N PRO A 269 11.18 -6.66 -4.39
CA PRO A 269 11.32 -6.96 -2.96
C PRO A 269 12.42 -6.13 -2.29
N GLU A 270 13.31 -5.52 -3.07
CA GLU A 270 14.35 -4.63 -2.61
C GLU A 270 13.92 -3.27 -2.09
N VAL A 271 12.76 -2.80 -2.51
CA VAL A 271 12.21 -1.50 -2.17
C VAL A 271 11.46 -1.63 -0.84
N PRO A 272 11.68 -0.73 0.14
CA PRO A 272 10.90 -0.71 1.38
C PRO A 272 9.40 -0.63 1.09
N ILE A 273 8.58 -1.42 1.79
CA ILE A 273 7.13 -1.47 1.51
C ILE A 273 6.39 -0.15 1.71
N ASP A 274 6.95 0.75 2.52
CA ASP A 274 6.43 2.08 2.83
C ASP A 274 6.99 3.17 1.92
N THR A 275 7.58 2.78 0.79
CA THR A 275 8.11 3.72 -0.20
C THR A 275 6.97 4.46 -0.89
N TRP A 276 7.04 5.78 -0.82
CA TRP A 276 6.32 6.68 -1.71
C TRP A 276 7.22 7.15 -2.84
N SER A 277 6.73 7.16 -4.08
CA SER A 277 7.43 7.78 -5.21
C SER A 277 6.47 8.46 -6.19
N SER A 278 6.91 9.61 -6.71
CA SER A 278 6.17 10.38 -7.71
C SER A 278 6.46 9.96 -9.15
N SER A 279 7.41 9.04 -9.36
CA SER A 279 7.81 8.56 -10.71
C SER A 279 7.61 7.06 -10.88
N GLU A 280 7.58 6.31 -9.79
CA GLU A 280 7.37 4.87 -9.77
C GLU A 280 6.28 4.58 -8.74
N PRO A 281 5.09 4.09 -9.12
CA PRO A 281 3.91 4.02 -8.25
C PRO A 281 3.97 2.89 -7.21
N TYR A 282 5.04 2.82 -6.41
CA TYR A 282 5.23 1.80 -5.37
C TYR A 282 4.15 1.84 -4.29
N GLN A 283 3.63 3.03 -3.97
CA GLN A 283 2.57 3.21 -2.98
C GLN A 283 1.33 2.38 -3.33
N TYR A 284 0.94 2.31 -4.61
CA TYR A 284 -0.14 1.45 -5.04
C TYR A 284 0.27 -0.02 -5.07
N GLY A 285 1.46 -0.34 -5.58
CA GLY A 285 1.98 -1.71 -5.61
C GLY A 285 2.14 -2.37 -4.23
N SER A 286 2.15 -1.56 -3.17
CA SER A 286 2.13 -2.02 -1.77
C SER A 286 0.85 -2.78 -1.40
N TRP A 287 -0.23 -2.72 -2.20
CA TRP A 287 -1.47 -3.49 -2.02
C TRP A 287 -1.25 -4.97 -1.75
N VAL A 288 -0.21 -5.56 -2.34
CA VAL A 288 0.15 -6.97 -2.15
C VAL A 288 0.49 -7.28 -0.69
N PHE A 289 1.06 -6.32 0.06
CA PHE A 289 1.28 -6.47 1.49
C PHE A 289 -0.04 -6.55 2.27
N TRP A 290 -1.04 -5.76 1.91
CA TRP A 290 -2.35 -5.76 2.56
C TRP A 290 -3.13 -7.04 2.25
N ARG A 291 -3.15 -7.47 0.99
CA ARG A 291 -3.62 -8.80 0.55
C ARG A 291 -2.94 -9.93 1.32
N PHE A 292 -1.61 -9.88 1.46
CA PHE A 292 -0.87 -10.84 2.28
C PHE A 292 -1.30 -10.81 3.75
N PHE A 293 -1.36 -9.63 4.34
CA PHE A 293 -1.64 -9.44 5.77
C PHE A 293 -3.02 -9.99 6.14
N GLU A 294 -4.00 -9.74 5.27
CA GLU A 294 -5.33 -10.31 5.34
C GLU A 294 -5.33 -11.84 5.28
N GLU A 295 -4.82 -12.41 4.19
CA GLU A 295 -4.82 -13.86 4.00
C GLU A 295 -3.99 -14.60 5.06
N PHE A 296 -2.92 -13.97 5.56
CA PHE A 296 -2.06 -14.52 6.61
C PHE A 296 -2.79 -14.68 7.94
N PHE A 297 -3.73 -13.78 8.21
CA PHE A 297 -4.51 -13.77 9.44
C PHE A 297 -5.93 -14.29 9.28
N SER A 298 -6.34 -14.63 8.06
CA SER A 298 -7.64 -15.24 7.81
C SER A 298 -7.75 -16.61 8.52
N PRO A 299 -8.87 -16.91 9.20
CA PRO A 299 -9.16 -18.26 9.68
C PRO A 299 -9.11 -19.25 8.50
N GLU A 300 -8.68 -20.50 8.73
CA GLU A 300 -8.35 -21.51 7.69
C GLU A 300 -9.48 -21.89 6.69
N ARG A 301 -10.60 -21.14 6.61
CA ARG A 301 -11.73 -21.34 5.68
C ARG A 301 -12.46 -20.07 5.21
N ALA A 302 -12.06 -18.87 5.65
CA ALA A 302 -12.59 -17.64 5.04
C ALA A 302 -11.59 -17.19 3.97
N PRO A 303 -12.00 -16.98 2.71
CA PRO A 303 -11.05 -16.63 1.66
C PRO A 303 -10.35 -15.30 1.96
N ARG A 304 -11.06 -14.34 2.57
CA ARG A 304 -10.61 -12.97 2.88
C ARG A 304 -11.31 -12.46 4.15
N ASP A 305 -10.62 -11.64 4.94
CA ASP A 305 -11.11 -11.06 6.20
C ASP A 305 -10.63 -9.60 6.35
N ALA A 306 -11.30 -8.71 5.62
CA ALA A 306 -11.08 -7.27 5.63
C ALA A 306 -11.10 -6.65 7.05
N THR A 307 -11.67 -7.34 8.05
CA THR A 307 -11.70 -6.85 9.43
C THR A 307 -10.31 -6.67 10.03
N VAL A 308 -9.30 -7.41 9.54
CA VAL A 308 -7.92 -7.21 10.02
C VAL A 308 -7.33 -5.90 9.52
N ILE A 309 -7.63 -5.48 8.30
CA ILE A 309 -7.20 -4.20 7.73
C ILE A 309 -7.99 -3.06 8.36
N ARG A 310 -9.29 -3.24 8.57
CA ARG A 310 -10.12 -2.32 9.36
C ARG A 310 -9.55 -2.11 10.75
N ARG A 311 -9.08 -3.17 11.41
CA ARG A 311 -8.46 -3.06 12.73
C ARG A 311 -7.16 -2.25 12.72
N VAL A 312 -6.39 -2.27 11.62
CA VAL A 312 -5.23 -1.37 11.45
C VAL A 312 -5.71 0.09 11.41
N TRP A 313 -6.72 0.41 10.60
CA TRP A 313 -7.30 1.76 10.52
C TRP A 313 -7.90 2.25 11.85
N GLU A 314 -8.57 1.39 12.61
CA GLU A 314 -9.07 1.74 13.96
C GLU A 314 -7.95 2.10 14.95
N LEU A 315 -6.75 1.53 14.77
CA LEU A 315 -5.58 1.85 15.59
C LEU A 315 -4.82 3.07 15.08
N ALA A 316 -4.93 3.38 13.78
CA ALA A 316 -4.40 4.59 13.17
C ALA A 316 -5.34 5.81 13.33
N ASP A 317 -6.59 5.60 13.75
CA ASP A 317 -7.57 6.66 13.98
C ASP A 317 -6.98 7.82 14.81
N ALA A 318 -6.98 9.01 14.22
CA ALA A 318 -6.46 10.26 14.76
C ALA A 318 -7.56 11.18 15.31
N SER A 319 -8.78 10.66 15.50
CA SER A 319 -9.85 11.35 16.20
C SER A 319 -9.54 11.57 17.68
N ALA A 320 -10.25 12.51 18.29
CA ALA A 320 -10.04 12.87 19.69
C ALA A 320 -10.13 11.62 20.61
N ALA A 321 -9.02 11.31 21.29
CA ALA A 321 -8.82 10.17 22.19
C ALA A 321 -8.69 8.77 21.52
N ALA A 322 -8.56 8.70 20.20
CA ALA A 322 -8.16 7.49 19.50
C ALA A 322 -6.64 7.25 19.60
N PRO A 323 -6.13 6.06 19.20
CA PRO A 323 -4.74 5.68 19.47
C PRO A 323 -3.68 6.44 18.66
N ASP A 324 -4.02 6.94 17.45
CA ASP A 324 -3.12 7.75 16.61
C ASP A 324 -1.77 7.06 16.33
N LEU A 325 -1.82 5.76 16.00
CA LEU A 325 -0.62 4.99 15.62
C LEU A 325 -0.35 5.12 14.13
N TYR A 326 0.85 5.58 13.75
CA TYR A 326 1.24 5.58 12.34
C TYR A 326 1.25 4.18 11.73
N SER A 327 1.15 4.11 10.41
CA SER A 327 0.98 2.88 9.61
C SER A 327 1.68 1.61 10.15
N LEU A 328 3.01 1.60 10.25
CA LEU A 328 3.77 0.41 10.67
C LEU A 328 3.54 0.05 12.16
N GLU A 329 3.29 1.03 13.03
CA GLU A 329 2.93 0.79 14.43
C GLU A 329 1.55 0.17 14.56
N ALA A 330 0.57 0.65 13.78
CA ALA A 330 -0.76 0.07 13.72
C ALA A 330 -0.72 -1.39 13.22
N VAL A 331 0.05 -1.68 12.16
CA VAL A 331 0.26 -3.05 11.66
C VAL A 331 0.90 -3.95 12.71
N ASP A 332 1.94 -3.48 13.41
CA ASP A 332 2.60 -4.22 14.48
C ASP A 332 1.66 -4.48 15.67
N ALA A 333 0.81 -3.53 16.02
CA ALA A 333 -0.19 -3.68 17.07
C ALA A 333 -1.22 -4.77 16.73
N VAL A 334 -1.77 -4.78 15.51
CA VAL A 334 -2.68 -5.85 15.06
C VAL A 334 -1.98 -7.22 15.01
N ALA A 335 -0.72 -7.26 14.55
CA ALA A 335 0.06 -8.49 14.58
C ALA A 335 0.24 -9.01 16.03
N ARG A 336 0.49 -8.12 16.99
CA ARG A 336 0.62 -8.48 18.42
C ARG A 336 -0.68 -8.99 19.03
N GLU A 337 -1.84 -8.42 18.67
CA GLU A 337 -3.15 -8.94 19.09
C GLU A 337 -3.32 -10.42 18.68
N ARG A 338 -2.65 -10.83 17.58
CA ARG A 338 -2.66 -12.21 17.06
C ARG A 338 -1.44 -13.05 17.47
N GLN A 339 -0.65 -12.60 18.45
CA GLN A 339 0.57 -13.26 18.95
C GLN A 339 1.76 -13.29 17.97
N PHE A 340 1.80 -12.35 17.04
CA PHE A 340 2.93 -12.10 16.13
C PHE A 340 3.58 -10.76 16.45
N SER A 341 4.52 -10.37 15.61
CA SER A 341 5.05 -9.01 15.49
C SER A 341 5.15 -8.65 14.02
N LEU A 342 5.19 -7.36 13.69
CA LEU A 342 5.48 -6.85 12.36
C LEU A 342 6.72 -7.55 11.77
N ARG A 343 7.77 -7.70 12.57
CA ARG A 343 8.97 -8.43 12.17
C ARG A 343 8.67 -9.85 11.67
N SER A 344 7.94 -10.64 12.45
CA SER A 344 7.63 -12.04 12.08
C SER A 344 6.69 -12.14 10.87
N VAL A 345 5.75 -11.20 10.76
CA VAL A 345 4.83 -11.06 9.62
C VAL A 345 5.60 -10.71 8.36
N PHE A 346 6.52 -9.74 8.44
CA PHE A 346 7.32 -9.29 7.31
C PHE A 346 8.31 -10.36 6.81
N VAL A 347 8.87 -11.17 7.72
CA VAL A 347 9.63 -12.38 7.34
C VAL A 347 8.76 -13.36 6.56
N ALA A 348 7.52 -13.60 7.01
CA ALA A 348 6.60 -14.47 6.29
C ALA A 348 6.25 -13.90 4.91
N PHE A 349 6.04 -12.58 4.79
CA PHE A 349 5.79 -11.89 3.52
C PHE A 349 6.91 -12.14 2.49
N GLY A 350 8.17 -11.95 2.89
CA GLY A 350 9.32 -12.24 2.03
C GLY A 350 9.41 -13.72 1.60
N VAL A 351 8.99 -14.65 2.47
CA VAL A 351 8.96 -16.08 2.13
C VAL A 351 7.84 -16.40 1.15
N VAL A 352 6.61 -15.94 1.38
CA VAL A 352 5.46 -16.27 0.52
C VAL A 352 5.61 -15.64 -0.87
N ASN A 353 6.22 -14.47 -0.98
CA ASN A 353 6.51 -13.85 -2.29
C ASN A 353 7.50 -14.68 -3.13
N SER A 354 8.28 -15.59 -2.52
CA SER A 354 9.09 -16.56 -3.28
C SER A 354 8.28 -17.69 -3.92
N VAL A 355 7.07 -17.95 -3.42
CA VAL A 355 6.17 -19.03 -3.83
C VAL A 355 4.68 -18.61 -3.75
N PRO A 356 4.25 -17.54 -4.46
CA PRO A 356 2.90 -17.01 -4.30
C PRO A 356 1.80 -18.06 -4.46
N ARG A 357 1.93 -18.93 -5.46
CA ARG A 357 1.03 -20.07 -5.73
C ARG A 357 0.80 -21.04 -4.56
N SER A 358 1.68 -21.07 -3.57
CA SER A 358 1.55 -21.94 -2.39
C SER A 358 0.86 -21.27 -1.20
N PHE A 359 0.54 -19.99 -1.32
CA PHE A 359 0.01 -19.18 -0.23
C PHE A 359 -1.23 -18.39 -0.67
N TYR A 360 -1.07 -17.42 -1.58
CA TYR A 360 -2.15 -16.53 -1.96
C TYR A 360 -3.28 -17.31 -2.65
N GLU A 361 -4.53 -16.93 -2.37
CA GLU A 361 -5.72 -17.48 -3.03
C GLU A 361 -5.56 -17.44 -4.56
N GLN A 362 -5.20 -16.27 -5.08
CA GLN A 362 -4.95 -16.03 -6.50
C GLN A 362 -3.48 -16.26 -6.91
N GLY A 363 -2.66 -16.87 -6.04
CA GLY A 363 -1.20 -16.93 -6.20
C GLY A 363 -0.70 -17.64 -7.48
N SER A 364 -1.56 -18.31 -8.23
CA SER A 364 -1.23 -18.81 -9.58
C SER A 364 -1.03 -17.72 -10.63
N ALA A 365 -1.68 -16.56 -10.46
CA ALA A 365 -1.52 -15.39 -11.33
C ALA A 365 -0.32 -14.52 -10.91
N TYR A 366 0.13 -14.65 -9.67
CA TYR A 366 1.12 -13.74 -9.09
C TYR A 366 2.55 -14.10 -9.53
N PRO A 367 3.38 -13.13 -9.93
CA PRO A 367 4.79 -13.39 -10.21
C PRO A 367 5.53 -13.74 -8.91
N SER A 368 6.52 -14.63 -9.00
CA SER A 368 7.41 -14.91 -7.87
C SER A 368 8.55 -13.91 -7.79
N ALA A 369 8.94 -13.55 -6.56
CA ALA A 369 10.07 -12.68 -6.26
C ALA A 369 11.34 -13.05 -7.07
N PRO A 370 11.89 -12.11 -7.86
CA PRO A 370 13.07 -12.38 -8.65
C PRO A 370 14.29 -12.55 -7.74
N PRO A 371 15.20 -13.50 -8.05
CA PRO A 371 16.41 -13.64 -7.28
C PRO A 371 17.39 -12.51 -7.61
N ALA A 372 17.83 -11.76 -6.60
CA ALA A 372 18.94 -10.81 -6.70
C ALA A 372 20.24 -11.49 -7.17
N ARG A 373 20.44 -12.77 -6.82
CA ARG A 373 21.54 -13.60 -7.36
C ARG A 373 21.11 -15.06 -7.54
N SER A 374 21.68 -15.71 -8.55
CA SER A 374 21.47 -17.14 -8.81
C SER A 374 22.80 -17.88 -8.91
N TYR A 375 22.88 -19.06 -8.26
CA TYR A 375 24.06 -19.93 -8.30
C TYR A 375 23.67 -21.36 -8.62
N THR A 376 24.50 -22.03 -9.42
CA THR A 376 24.44 -23.47 -9.65
C THR A 376 25.67 -24.11 -9.00
N LEU A 377 25.47 -24.89 -7.94
CA LEU A 377 26.55 -25.53 -7.18
C LEU A 377 26.75 -26.97 -7.66
N SER A 378 27.98 -27.30 -8.04
CA SER A 378 28.37 -28.60 -8.58
C SER A 378 29.52 -29.20 -7.76
N ARG A 379 29.89 -30.46 -8.05
CA ARG A 379 31.06 -31.08 -7.41
C ARG A 379 32.35 -30.26 -7.60
N THR A 380 32.51 -29.59 -8.74
CA THR A 380 33.70 -28.77 -9.06
C THR A 380 33.55 -27.31 -8.66
N ARG A 381 32.32 -26.83 -8.45
CA ARG A 381 32.01 -25.49 -7.93
C ARG A 381 31.10 -25.63 -6.71
N ALA A 382 31.68 -26.17 -5.64
CA ALA A 382 30.94 -26.61 -4.47
C ALA A 382 30.45 -25.46 -3.58
N ALA A 383 30.86 -24.21 -3.81
CA ALA A 383 30.49 -23.07 -2.99
C ALA A 383 30.29 -21.77 -3.79
N THR A 384 29.53 -20.84 -3.21
CA THR A 384 29.32 -19.49 -3.74
C THR A 384 30.51 -18.56 -3.49
N GLY A 385 31.43 -18.92 -2.59
CA GLY A 385 32.32 -17.95 -1.94
C GLY A 385 31.54 -17.01 -0.99
N ALA A 386 32.24 -16.04 -0.41
CA ALA A 386 31.61 -14.99 0.39
C ALA A 386 30.89 -14.01 -0.54
N GLN A 387 29.61 -13.76 -0.27
CA GLN A 387 28.75 -12.88 -1.05
C GLN A 387 28.21 -11.77 -0.15
N LYS A 388 27.85 -10.64 -0.78
CA LYS A 388 27.28 -9.46 -0.12
C LYS A 388 26.07 -8.95 -0.90
N LEU A 389 25.04 -8.57 -0.17
CA LEU A 389 23.89 -7.79 -0.63
C LEU A 389 23.68 -6.62 0.33
N VAL A 390 22.94 -5.62 -0.14
CA VAL A 390 22.55 -4.44 0.64
C VAL A 390 21.02 -4.44 0.71
N LEU A 391 20.48 -4.23 1.90
CA LEU A 391 19.05 -4.16 2.16
C LEU A 391 18.74 -2.87 2.92
N ASP A 392 17.69 -2.21 2.49
CA ASP A 392 17.05 -1.12 3.24
C ASP A 392 16.07 -1.67 4.27
N HIS A 393 15.51 -0.81 5.13
CA HIS A 393 14.45 -1.17 6.06
C HIS A 393 13.25 -1.77 5.31
N MET A 394 12.45 -2.59 6.02
CA MET A 394 11.25 -3.23 5.47
C MET A 394 11.40 -3.76 4.03
N ALA A 395 12.53 -4.41 3.75
CA ALA A 395 12.87 -4.94 2.42
C ALA A 395 13.43 -6.37 2.49
N ASN A 396 13.40 -7.05 1.35
CA ASN A 396 13.85 -8.42 1.17
C ASN A 396 14.89 -8.53 0.03
N ARG A 397 15.70 -9.59 0.07
CA ARG A 397 16.51 -10.03 -1.07
C ARG A 397 16.49 -11.55 -1.17
N HIS A 398 16.36 -12.05 -2.39
CA HIS A 398 16.20 -13.47 -2.67
C HIS A 398 17.44 -14.00 -3.40
N VAL A 399 17.97 -15.14 -2.97
CA VAL A 399 19.10 -15.80 -3.62
C VAL A 399 18.71 -17.22 -4.00
N SER A 400 18.75 -17.53 -5.30
CA SER A 400 18.40 -18.85 -5.81
C SER A 400 19.64 -19.75 -5.91
N LEU A 401 19.62 -20.88 -5.21
CA LEU A 401 20.68 -21.88 -5.18
C LEU A 401 20.18 -23.17 -5.84
N ARG A 402 20.78 -23.55 -6.97
CA ARG A 402 20.39 -24.71 -7.77
C ARG A 402 21.45 -25.79 -7.74
N ARG A 403 20.99 -27.05 -7.80
CA ARG A 403 21.87 -28.21 -7.90
C ARG A 403 22.48 -28.29 -9.31
N GLY A 404 23.80 -28.40 -9.38
CA GLY A 404 24.57 -28.66 -10.59
C GLY A 404 25.01 -30.12 -10.71
N ALA A 405 25.88 -30.38 -11.69
CA ALA A 405 26.39 -31.73 -11.96
C ALA A 405 27.23 -32.29 -10.78
N GLY A 406 27.13 -33.60 -10.56
CA GLY A 406 27.96 -34.32 -9.59
C GLY A 406 27.61 -34.12 -8.11
N VAL A 407 26.55 -33.40 -7.77
CA VAL A 407 26.05 -33.33 -6.38
C VAL A 407 25.34 -34.64 -6.03
N SER A 408 25.64 -35.20 -4.85
CA SER A 408 25.02 -36.45 -4.38
C SER A 408 23.49 -36.42 -4.40
N ALA A 409 22.85 -37.57 -4.63
CA ALA A 409 21.39 -37.71 -4.55
C ALA A 409 20.83 -37.39 -3.15
N ALA A 410 21.65 -37.57 -2.11
CA ALA A 410 21.36 -37.20 -0.72
C ALA A 410 22.14 -35.95 -0.27
N GLY A 411 22.69 -35.17 -1.21
CA GLY A 411 23.54 -34.03 -0.91
C GLY A 411 22.86 -32.99 -0.02
N ARG A 412 23.67 -32.30 0.79
CA ARG A 412 23.20 -31.23 1.67
C ARG A 412 23.87 -29.91 1.28
N LEU A 413 23.23 -28.82 1.69
CA LEU A 413 23.74 -27.48 1.52
C LEU A 413 23.86 -26.81 2.89
N SER A 414 25.07 -26.40 3.25
CA SER A 414 25.31 -25.51 4.38
C SER A 414 25.21 -24.08 3.90
N ILE A 415 24.37 -23.27 4.55
CA ILE A 415 24.25 -21.84 4.29
C ILE A 415 24.62 -21.11 5.57
N THR A 416 25.62 -20.25 5.49
CA THR A 416 26.07 -19.38 6.58
C THR A 416 25.76 -17.95 6.22
N VAL A 417 25.30 -17.18 7.21
CA VAL A 417 25.01 -15.75 7.09
C VAL A 417 25.77 -14.97 8.16
N ASP A 418 26.18 -13.76 7.80
CA ASP A 418 26.74 -12.71 8.67
C ASP A 418 25.94 -11.46 8.34
N LEU A 419 24.99 -11.15 9.21
CA LEU A 419 24.00 -10.09 9.05
C LEU A 419 24.26 -8.99 10.07
N PRO A 420 23.64 -7.80 9.93
CA PRO A 420 23.55 -6.87 11.05
C PRO A 420 22.91 -7.54 12.28
N GLY A 421 23.22 -6.98 13.46
CA GLY A 421 22.69 -7.50 14.72
C GLY A 421 21.17 -7.60 14.70
N VAL A 422 20.61 -8.68 15.27
CA VAL A 422 19.17 -8.97 15.19
C VAL A 422 18.30 -7.85 15.75
N ALA A 423 18.80 -6.99 16.63
CA ALA A 423 18.08 -5.80 17.13
C ALA A 423 17.74 -4.78 16.00
N ARG A 424 18.39 -4.89 14.84
CA ARG A 424 18.17 -4.12 13.62
C ARG A 424 17.22 -4.80 12.63
N GLY A 425 16.42 -5.76 13.09
CA GLY A 425 15.42 -6.43 12.24
C GLY A 425 15.97 -7.51 11.29
N SER A 426 17.25 -7.86 11.39
CA SER A 426 17.86 -8.85 10.49
C SER A 426 17.34 -10.26 10.69
N GLU A 427 16.92 -10.88 9.59
CA GLU A 427 16.35 -12.22 9.53
C GLU A 427 16.84 -12.96 8.28
N ALA A 428 16.87 -14.30 8.36
CA ALA A 428 17.18 -15.16 7.23
C ALA A 428 16.34 -16.44 7.25
N THR A 429 15.87 -16.83 6.07
CA THR A 429 15.10 -18.06 5.87
C THR A 429 15.59 -18.81 4.64
N ALA A 430 15.77 -20.13 4.75
CA ALA A 430 16.03 -21.02 3.62
C ALA A 430 14.74 -21.75 3.24
N LEU A 431 14.25 -21.49 2.03
CA LEU A 431 13.11 -22.17 1.43
C LEU A 431 13.58 -23.29 0.52
N VAL A 432 13.37 -24.53 0.93
CA VAL A 432 13.72 -25.73 0.14
C VAL A 432 12.54 -26.11 -0.73
N LEU A 433 12.66 -25.83 -2.03
CA LEU A 433 11.65 -26.18 -3.02
C LEU A 433 11.89 -27.60 -3.50
N ARG A 434 10.92 -28.49 -3.28
CA ARG A 434 10.98 -29.88 -3.72
C ARG A 434 10.37 -30.02 -5.10
N ARG A 435 10.84 -31.02 -5.85
CA ARG A 435 10.22 -31.42 -7.13
C ARG A 435 8.83 -32.00 -6.93
N SER A 436 8.56 -32.58 -5.76
CA SER A 436 7.27 -33.16 -5.39
C SER A 436 6.20 -32.12 -5.01
N GLY A 437 6.53 -30.83 -5.01
CA GLY A 437 5.61 -29.76 -4.63
C GLY A 437 6.05 -29.05 -3.34
N ALA A 438 5.31 -29.29 -2.24
CA ALA A 438 5.32 -28.47 -1.02
C ALA A 438 6.72 -28.00 -0.57
N PRO A 439 6.94 -26.67 -0.48
CA PRO A 439 8.17 -26.10 0.06
C PRO A 439 8.38 -26.46 1.54
N GLN A 440 9.64 -26.60 1.94
CA GLN A 440 10.01 -26.63 3.36
C GLN A 440 10.69 -25.31 3.73
N ILE A 441 10.22 -24.70 4.80
CA ILE A 441 10.75 -23.47 5.36
C ILE A 441 11.72 -23.83 6.49
N VAL A 442 12.95 -23.31 6.42
CA VAL A 442 13.98 -23.51 7.44
C VAL A 442 14.47 -22.15 7.90
N ARG A 443 14.04 -21.73 9.10
CA ARG A 443 14.46 -20.47 9.71
C ARG A 443 15.87 -20.61 10.30
N PHE A 444 16.65 -19.53 10.22
CA PHE A 444 17.95 -19.47 10.87
C PHE A 444 17.76 -19.16 12.35
N ARG A 445 18.55 -19.80 13.22
CA ARG A 445 18.75 -19.32 14.59
C ARG A 445 19.97 -18.39 14.57
N LEU A 446 19.71 -17.09 14.56
CA LEU A 446 20.77 -16.08 14.52
C LEU A 446 21.34 -15.82 15.93
N SER A 447 22.63 -15.50 15.99
CA SER A 447 23.27 -14.91 17.17
C SER A 447 22.77 -13.47 17.36
N PHE A 448 23.08 -12.86 18.50
CA PHE A 448 22.79 -11.45 18.73
C PHE A 448 23.47 -10.54 17.68
N SER A 449 24.66 -10.93 17.19
CA SER A 449 25.39 -10.24 16.13
C SER A 449 24.80 -10.42 14.74
N GLY A 450 23.82 -11.32 14.53
CA GLY A 450 23.20 -11.58 13.24
C GLY A 450 23.79 -12.78 12.48
N ASP A 451 24.70 -13.54 13.10
CA ASP A 451 25.36 -14.68 12.47
C ASP A 451 24.52 -15.95 12.60
N GLY A 452 24.50 -16.78 11.56
CA GLY A 452 23.76 -18.04 11.61
C GLY A 452 24.21 -19.06 10.59
N THR A 453 23.90 -20.33 10.83
CA THR A 453 24.14 -21.40 9.86
C THR A 453 23.00 -22.42 9.89
N VAL A 454 22.56 -22.84 8.71
CA VAL A 454 21.60 -23.95 8.53
C VAL A 454 22.15 -24.97 7.55
N LYS A 455 21.72 -26.23 7.71
CA LYS A 455 22.00 -27.32 6.77
C LYS A 455 20.70 -27.88 6.20
N VAL A 456 20.46 -27.62 4.92
CA VAL A 456 19.23 -28.04 4.24
C VAL A 456 19.47 -29.16 3.25
N ALA A 457 18.40 -29.85 2.85
CA ALA A 457 18.47 -30.82 1.77
C ALA A 457 18.82 -30.11 0.46
N PHE A 458 19.66 -30.76 -0.36
CA PHE A 458 20.10 -30.26 -1.67
C PHE A 458 20.34 -31.39 -2.68
N GLY A 459 19.70 -32.54 -2.42
CA GLY A 459 19.80 -33.76 -3.19
C GLY A 459 18.87 -33.78 -4.41
N ALA A 460 18.61 -34.99 -4.94
CA ALA A 460 17.85 -35.17 -6.18
C ALA A 460 16.37 -34.74 -6.09
N SER A 461 15.80 -34.74 -4.88
CA SER A 461 14.41 -34.35 -4.62
C SER A 461 14.19 -32.83 -4.59
N VAL A 462 15.27 -32.04 -4.55
CA VAL A 462 15.22 -30.58 -4.45
C VAL A 462 15.32 -29.95 -5.84
N SER A 463 14.43 -29.02 -6.17
CA SER A 463 14.47 -28.24 -7.40
C SER A 463 15.44 -27.06 -7.26
N ARG A 464 15.31 -26.30 -6.17
CA ARG A 464 16.22 -25.23 -5.75
C ARG A 464 16.02 -24.92 -4.26
N VAL A 465 16.99 -24.26 -3.66
CA VAL A 465 16.85 -23.59 -2.37
C VAL A 465 16.84 -22.09 -2.62
N VAL A 466 15.90 -21.36 -2.02
CA VAL A 466 15.89 -19.90 -2.02
C VAL A 466 16.30 -19.43 -0.63
N LEU A 467 17.41 -18.69 -0.53
CA LEU A 467 17.73 -17.94 0.68
C LEU A 467 17.03 -16.60 0.59
N VAL A 468 16.11 -16.35 1.51
CA VAL A 468 15.44 -15.06 1.71
C VAL A 468 16.16 -14.36 2.85
N LEU A 469 16.75 -13.21 2.54
CA LEU A 469 17.33 -12.28 3.51
C LEU A 469 16.32 -11.17 3.71
N THR A 470 16.02 -10.85 4.97
CA THR A 470 14.99 -9.88 5.32
C THR A 470 15.56 -8.86 6.28
N ASN A 471 15.36 -7.59 5.98
CA ASN A 471 15.50 -6.50 6.92
C ASN A 471 14.10 -6.07 7.34
N ALA A 472 13.65 -6.57 8.50
CA ALA A 472 12.34 -6.27 9.05
C ALA A 472 12.39 -5.12 10.07
N SER A 473 13.35 -4.19 9.91
CA SER A 473 13.42 -3.02 10.78
C SER A 473 12.30 -2.05 10.45
N ALA A 474 11.54 -1.68 11.47
CA ALA A 474 10.62 -0.54 11.44
C ALA A 474 11.11 0.57 12.39
N ARG A 475 12.44 0.71 12.54
CA ARG A 475 13.03 1.72 13.43
C ARG A 475 13.25 3.01 12.67
N PHE A 476 12.53 4.05 13.09
CA PHE A 476 12.60 5.37 12.49
C PHE A 476 13.02 6.43 13.49
N THR A 477 13.58 7.51 12.97
CA THR A 477 13.42 8.83 13.58
C THR A 477 12.24 9.51 12.90
N CYS A 478 11.07 9.50 13.54
CA CYS A 478 9.84 10.09 12.98
C CYS A 478 9.89 11.62 12.88
N TRP A 479 8.93 12.18 12.13
CA TRP A 479 8.73 13.62 11.98
C TRP A 479 9.94 14.33 11.37
N ARG A 480 10.57 13.67 10.39
CA ARG A 480 11.70 14.19 9.61
C ARG A 480 11.28 14.68 8.23
N ARG A 481 9.98 14.66 7.92
CA ARG A 481 9.37 15.21 6.70
C ARG A 481 9.82 14.47 5.44
N THR A 482 10.09 13.18 5.57
CA THR A 482 10.18 12.26 4.43
C THR A 482 8.76 11.82 4.04
N ARG A 483 8.64 11.01 2.98
CA ARG A 483 7.37 10.35 2.60
C ARG A 483 7.32 8.86 2.99
N LEU A 484 8.23 8.42 3.86
CA LEU A 484 8.21 7.08 4.46
C LEU A 484 7.33 7.09 5.71
N ALA A 485 7.15 5.92 6.33
CA ALA A 485 6.34 5.79 7.53
C ALA A 485 6.70 6.81 8.62
N CYS A 486 5.68 7.32 9.33
CA CYS A 486 5.75 8.40 10.32
C CYS A 486 6.46 9.69 9.84
N SER A 487 6.45 9.94 8.53
CA SER A 487 7.28 10.97 7.88
C SER A 487 8.76 10.89 8.31
N GLY A 488 9.25 9.68 8.58
CA GLY A 488 10.49 9.42 9.31
C GLY A 488 11.71 9.11 8.45
N THR A 489 12.90 9.21 9.05
CA THR A 489 14.13 8.68 8.46
C THR A 489 14.42 7.30 9.05
N PRO A 490 14.51 6.23 8.24
CA PRO A 490 14.82 4.89 8.71
C PRO A 490 16.24 4.82 9.29
N LEU A 491 16.41 4.02 10.35
CA LEU A 491 17.69 3.87 11.04
C LEU A 491 18.55 2.72 10.49
N ASP A 492 17.95 1.83 9.71
CA ASP A 492 18.54 0.58 9.25
C ASP A 492 18.49 0.42 7.73
N ASP A 493 18.76 1.50 7.02
CA ASP A 493 18.98 1.47 5.58
C ASP A 493 20.42 1.09 5.24
N ASN A 494 20.62 0.68 3.98
CA ASN A 494 21.91 0.35 3.41
C ASN A 494 22.69 -0.71 4.21
N GLN A 495 21.97 -1.62 4.88
CA GLN A 495 22.58 -2.62 5.74
C GLN A 495 23.22 -3.72 4.91
N THR A 496 24.44 -4.10 5.27
CA THR A 496 25.19 -5.14 4.55
C THR A 496 24.85 -6.53 5.08
N TYR A 497 24.28 -7.37 4.22
CA TYR A 497 23.99 -8.78 4.51
C TYR A 497 24.97 -9.65 3.76
N ARG A 498 25.72 -10.50 4.48
CA ARG A 498 26.66 -11.44 3.88
C ARG A 498 26.15 -12.87 3.98
N PHE A 499 26.47 -13.66 2.97
CA PHE A 499 26.19 -15.09 2.99
C PHE A 499 27.25 -15.90 2.27
N ARG A 500 27.33 -17.19 2.61
CA ARG A 500 28.07 -18.21 1.89
C ARG A 500 27.24 -19.48 1.87
N ALA A 501 27.10 -20.11 0.71
CA ALA A 501 26.52 -21.43 0.59
C ALA A 501 27.56 -22.41 0.04
N ALA A 502 27.63 -23.61 0.62
CA ALA A 502 28.54 -24.66 0.21
C ALA A 502 27.90 -26.04 0.34
N LEU A 503 28.19 -26.93 -0.61
CA LEU A 503 27.85 -28.34 -0.50
C LEU A 503 28.46 -28.87 0.80
N ALA A 504 27.64 -29.60 1.55
CA ALA A 504 28.05 -30.28 2.76
C ALA A 504 27.92 -31.79 2.54
N ASP A 505 28.90 -32.51 3.07
CA ASP A 505 28.92 -33.97 3.08
C ASP A 505 27.80 -34.55 3.97
#